data_AF-C6Q1R4-F1
#
_entry.id   AF-C6Q1R4-F1
#
_cell.length_a   1.000
_cell.length_b   1.000
_cell.length_c   1.000
_cell.angle_alpha   90.00
_cell.angle_beta   90.00
_cell.angle_gamma   90.00
#
_symmetry.space_group_name_H-M   'P 1'
#
loop_
_entity.id
_entity.type
_entity.pdbx_description
1 polymer ?
#
loop_
_entity_poly.entity_id
_entity_poly.type
_entity_poly.pdbx_seq_one_letter_code
_entity_poly.pdbx_strand_id
1 'polypeptide(L)'
;MIGLVKNEIIKLWYRKKFLTAIMALLIVTIGMFILINNDSGDRKVKKIQSNIVELQKREKLASPDEKKDLQKRIEDSQSHINYYNEDLKNPNTYWKEKAKEDIYKDKQNLNSNDVSIQSLEKEKMKLDISSKQYLLDNNIRPSSAIKPGSGELFSVYLEVFGIFVIFLVSVIFTADIVSSEFSPDYIKSTLSRPVSKFNIILSKGLAAIISVFLVINII
;
A
#
# COMPACT_ATOMS: atom_id res chain seq x y z
N MET A 1 -28.37 13.71 -27.44
CA MET A 1 -27.20 13.78 -26.53
C MET A 1 -26.84 12.40 -25.98
N ILE A 2 -27.65 11.79 -25.11
CA ILE A 2 -27.38 10.47 -24.51
C ILE A 2 -27.09 9.37 -25.54
N GLY A 3 -27.85 9.32 -26.65
CA GLY A 3 -27.60 8.36 -27.72
C GLY A 3 -26.23 8.52 -28.40
N LEU A 4 -25.68 9.74 -28.46
CA LEU A 4 -24.34 10.00 -29.03
C LEU A 4 -23.25 9.52 -28.06
N VAL A 5 -23.39 9.83 -26.77
CA VAL A 5 -22.46 9.38 -25.72
C VAL A 5 -22.43 7.85 -25.66
N LYS A 6 -23.61 7.21 -25.67
CA LYS A 6 -23.72 5.74 -25.71
C LYS A 6 -22.98 5.15 -26.92
N ASN A 7 -23.13 5.77 -28.10
CA ASN A 7 -22.47 5.29 -29.31
C ASN A 7 -20.93 5.41 -29.23
N GLU A 8 -20.42 6.49 -28.64
CA GLU A 8 -18.98 6.63 -28.42
C GLU A 8 -18.44 5.65 -27.36
N ILE A 9 -19.19 5.38 -26.29
CA ILE A 9 -18.84 4.35 -25.29
C ILE A 9 -18.79 2.96 -25.92
N ILE A 10 -19.77 2.62 -26.77
CA ILE A 10 -19.77 1.34 -27.49
C ILE A 10 -18.52 1.24 -28.37
N LYS A 11 -18.20 2.28 -29.14
CA LYS A 11 -16.99 2.30 -29.97
C LYS A 11 -15.73 2.13 -29.13
N LEU A 12 -15.65 2.74 -27.94
CA LEU A 12 -14.54 2.59 -27.01
C LEU A 12 -14.36 1.14 -26.56
N TRP A 13 -15.45 0.50 -26.15
CA TRP A 13 -15.42 -0.87 -25.63
C TRP A 13 -14.95 -1.90 -26.67
N TYR A 14 -15.26 -1.68 -27.95
CA TYR A 14 -14.80 -2.54 -29.05
C TYR A 14 -13.43 -2.16 -29.63
N ARG A 15 -12.75 -1.12 -29.12
CA ARG A 15 -11.39 -0.79 -29.58
C ARG A 15 -10.38 -1.76 -28.99
N LYS A 16 -9.69 -2.51 -29.86
CA LYS A 16 -8.64 -3.48 -29.47
C LYS A 16 -7.58 -2.87 -28.53
N LYS A 17 -7.09 -1.66 -28.84
CA LYS A 17 -6.10 -0.96 -28.00
C LYS A 17 -6.59 -0.69 -26.58
N PHE A 18 -7.88 -0.39 -26.42
CA PHE A 18 -8.49 -0.13 -25.12
C PHE A 18 -8.58 -1.43 -24.30
N LEU A 19 -9.07 -2.51 -24.92
CA LEU A 19 -9.14 -3.82 -24.30
C LEU A 19 -7.75 -4.38 -23.92
N THR A 20 -6.74 -4.22 -24.78
CA THR A 20 -5.37 -4.69 -24.48
C THR A 20 -4.77 -3.97 -23.28
N ALA A 21 -5.01 -2.66 -23.15
CA ALA A 21 -4.50 -1.87 -22.04
C ALA A 21 -5.21 -2.23 -20.73
N ILE A 22 -6.53 -2.43 -20.72
CA ILE A 22 -7.26 -2.91 -19.53
C ILE A 22 -6.76 -4.29 -19.11
N MET A 23 -6.61 -5.22 -20.06
CA MET A 23 -6.10 -6.56 -19.77
C MET A 23 -4.68 -6.52 -19.18
N ALA A 24 -3.79 -5.69 -19.73
CA ALA A 24 -2.44 -5.52 -19.19
C ALA A 24 -2.49 -4.97 -17.75
N LEU A 25 -3.38 -4.01 -17.50
CA LEU A 25 -3.54 -3.41 -16.17
C LEU A 25 -4.07 -4.44 -15.16
N LEU A 26 -5.08 -5.23 -15.53
CA LEU A 26 -5.60 -6.32 -14.70
C LEU A 26 -4.55 -7.39 -14.41
N ILE A 27 -3.71 -7.75 -15.37
CA ILE A 27 -2.63 -8.72 -15.15
C ILE A 27 -1.63 -8.18 -14.13
N VAL A 28 -1.28 -6.89 -14.21
CA VAL A 28 -0.37 -6.25 -13.25
C VAL A 28 -1.00 -6.20 -11.86
N THR A 29 -2.27 -5.82 -11.73
CA THR A 29 -2.94 -5.74 -10.42
C THR A 29 -3.13 -7.12 -9.79
N ILE A 30 -3.54 -8.13 -10.57
CA ILE A 30 -3.68 -9.51 -10.11
C ILE A 30 -2.31 -10.11 -9.74
N GLY A 31 -1.30 -9.92 -10.58
CA GLY A 31 0.06 -10.39 -10.32
C GLY A 31 0.63 -9.78 -9.05
N MET A 32 0.41 -8.49 -8.83
CA MET A 32 0.80 -7.82 -7.60
C MET A 32 0.01 -8.31 -6.38
N PHE A 33 -1.30 -8.50 -6.50
CA PHE A 33 -2.12 -9.06 -5.42
C PHE A 33 -1.60 -10.43 -4.97
N ILE A 34 -1.18 -11.28 -5.92
CA ILE A 34 -0.55 -12.56 -5.63
C ILE A 34 0.79 -12.37 -4.91
N LEU A 35 1.64 -11.43 -5.37
CA LEU A 35 2.95 -11.18 -4.75
C LEU A 35 2.84 -10.68 -3.30
N ILE A 36 1.88 -9.80 -3.01
CA ILE A 36 1.62 -9.30 -1.65
C ILE A 36 1.13 -10.42 -0.75
N ASN A 37 0.16 -11.20 -1.22
CA ASN A 37 -0.42 -12.29 -0.43
C ASN A 37 0.58 -13.43 -0.20
N ASN A 38 1.54 -13.61 -1.12
CA ASN A 38 2.61 -14.59 -0.99
C ASN A 38 3.80 -14.08 -0.13
N ASP A 39 3.80 -12.81 0.30
CA ASP A 39 4.75 -12.34 1.31
C ASP A 39 4.29 -12.74 2.70
N SER A 40 4.41 -14.03 3.00
CA SER A 40 4.17 -14.55 4.35
C SER A 40 5.17 -13.92 5.32
N GLY A 41 4.71 -13.59 6.52
CA GLY A 41 5.57 -13.08 7.59
C GLY A 41 6.75 -14.01 7.90
N ASP A 42 6.69 -15.26 7.46
CA ASP A 42 7.77 -16.26 7.49
C ASP A 42 9.09 -15.76 6.90
N ARG A 43 9.07 -14.97 5.82
CA ARG A 43 10.31 -14.42 5.25
C ARG A 43 11.02 -13.47 6.23
N LYS A 44 10.24 -12.70 6.99
CA LYS A 44 10.78 -11.82 8.03
C LYS A 44 11.25 -12.59 9.25
N VAL A 45 10.48 -13.58 9.71
CA VAL A 45 10.90 -14.46 10.80
C VAL A 45 12.23 -15.14 10.45
N LYS A 46 12.34 -15.66 9.22
CA LYS A 46 13.58 -16.28 8.72
C LYS A 46 14.75 -15.30 8.67
N LYS A 47 14.51 -14.03 8.30
CA LYS A 47 15.53 -12.96 8.31
C LYS A 47 15.97 -12.60 9.74
N ILE A 48 15.04 -12.53 10.69
CA ILE A 48 15.37 -12.28 12.10
C ILE A 48 16.15 -13.48 12.67
N GLN A 49 15.74 -14.71 12.35
CA GLN A 49 16.47 -15.92 12.73
C GLN A 49 17.90 -15.93 12.17
N SER A 50 18.10 -15.58 10.90
CA SER A 50 19.45 -15.49 10.34
C SER A 50 20.30 -14.43 11.04
N ASN A 51 19.72 -13.29 11.40
CA ASN A 51 20.43 -12.25 12.16
C ASN A 51 20.80 -12.74 13.57
N ILE A 52 19.90 -13.46 14.25
CA ILE A 52 20.19 -14.06 15.57
C ILE A 52 21.37 -15.04 15.47
N VAL A 53 21.39 -15.90 14.45
CA VAL A 53 22.50 -16.85 14.23
C VAL A 53 23.82 -16.10 14.01
N GLU A 54 23.79 -14.97 13.30
CA GLU A 54 24.97 -14.13 13.11
C GLU A 54 25.41 -13.46 14.42
N LEU A 55 24.49 -12.90 15.19
CA LEU A 55 24.77 -12.29 16.49
C LEU A 55 25.34 -13.30 17.48
N GLN A 56 24.81 -14.53 17.52
CA GLN A 56 25.36 -15.63 18.33
C GLN A 56 26.78 -16.03 17.89
N LYS A 57 27.08 -16.00 16.60
CA LYS A 57 28.45 -16.23 16.11
C LYS A 57 29.40 -15.13 16.56
N ARG A 58 28.96 -13.86 16.52
CA ARG A 58 29.74 -12.70 17.00
C ARG A 58 29.94 -12.77 18.52
N GLU A 59 28.91 -13.13 19.27
CA GLU A 59 28.95 -13.29 20.73
C GLU A 59 30.03 -14.30 21.16
N LYS A 60 30.18 -15.41 20.43
CA LYS A 60 31.20 -16.44 20.70
C LYS A 60 32.65 -15.95 20.55
N LEU A 61 32.86 -14.86 19.81
CA LEU A 61 34.18 -14.29 19.51
C LEU A 61 34.42 -12.94 20.23
N ALA A 62 33.43 -12.44 20.97
CA ALA A 62 33.43 -11.09 21.54
C ALA A 62 34.06 -11.00 22.93
N SER A 63 34.54 -9.81 23.28
CA SER A 63 35.03 -9.49 24.64
C SER A 63 33.89 -9.53 25.68
N PRO A 64 34.15 -9.75 26.98
CA PRO A 64 33.11 -9.83 28.02
C PRO A 64 32.15 -8.62 28.07
N ASP A 65 32.65 -7.41 27.79
CA ASP A 65 31.83 -6.19 27.77
C ASP A 65 30.91 -6.12 26.53
N GLU A 66 31.41 -6.55 25.37
CA GLU A 66 30.62 -6.63 24.13
C GLU A 66 29.59 -7.77 24.16
N LYS A 67 29.91 -8.84 24.89
CA LYS A 67 29.03 -10.00 25.05
C LYS A 67 27.71 -9.62 25.68
N LYS A 68 27.71 -8.72 26.67
CA LYS A 68 26.50 -8.25 27.35
C LYS A 68 25.56 -7.49 26.41
N ASP A 69 26.10 -6.63 25.53
CA ASP A 69 25.30 -5.94 24.52
C ASP A 69 24.73 -6.90 23.47
N LEU A 70 25.55 -7.83 22.98
CA LEU A 70 25.13 -8.83 22.01
C LEU A 70 24.04 -9.75 22.57
N GLN A 71 24.16 -10.18 23.82
CA GLN A 71 23.14 -10.98 24.50
C GLN A 71 21.81 -10.23 24.60
N LYS A 72 21.84 -8.96 24.99
CA LYS A 72 20.64 -8.11 25.04
C LYS A 72 19.97 -8.03 23.67
N ARG A 73 20.74 -7.79 22.61
CA ARG A 73 20.22 -7.72 21.22
C ARG A 73 19.62 -9.05 20.73
N ILE A 74 20.22 -10.17 21.13
CA ILE A 74 19.72 -11.52 20.83
C ILE A 74 18.39 -11.76 21.58
N GLU A 75 18.33 -11.41 22.86
CA GLU A 75 17.14 -11.54 23.70
C GLU A 75 15.96 -10.69 23.18
N ASP A 76 16.24 -9.45 22.79
CA ASP A 76 15.26 -8.55 22.18
C ASP A 76 14.72 -9.15 20.86
N SER A 77 15.63 -9.66 20.01
CA SER A 77 15.28 -10.28 18.72
C SER A 77 14.46 -11.56 18.89
N GLN A 78 14.79 -12.37 19.90
CA GLN A 78 14.05 -13.60 20.23
C GLN A 78 12.67 -13.27 20.79
N SER A 79 12.56 -12.22 21.60
CA SER A 79 11.29 -11.73 22.13
C SER A 79 10.34 -11.29 21.01
N HIS A 80 10.86 -10.64 19.97
CA HIS A 80 10.06 -10.29 18.78
C HIS A 80 9.55 -11.51 18.00
N ILE A 81 10.37 -12.56 17.84
CA ILE A 81 9.94 -13.82 17.19
C ILE A 81 8.87 -14.52 18.03
N ASN A 82 9.07 -14.60 19.35
CA ASN A 82 8.14 -15.24 20.26
C ASN A 82 6.79 -14.51 20.23
N TYR A 83 6.81 -13.18 20.24
CA TYR A 83 5.60 -12.38 20.11
C TYR A 83 4.83 -12.72 18.83
N TYR A 84 5.53 -12.83 17.70
CA TYR A 84 4.91 -13.18 16.42
C TYR A 84 4.30 -14.59 16.41
N ASN A 85 5.03 -15.57 16.93
CA ASN A 85 4.57 -16.95 16.97
C ASN A 85 3.35 -17.11 17.89
N GLU A 86 3.30 -16.37 19.01
CA GLU A 86 2.16 -16.40 19.93
C GLU A 86 0.96 -15.60 19.40
N ASP A 87 1.18 -14.47 18.72
CA ASP A 87 0.13 -13.72 18.02
C ASP A 87 -0.50 -14.55 16.88
N LEU A 88 0.29 -15.36 16.16
CA LEU A 88 -0.25 -16.31 15.17
C LEU A 88 -1.12 -17.40 15.80
N LYS A 89 -0.78 -17.88 16.99
CA LYS A 89 -1.56 -18.91 17.70
C LYS A 89 -2.83 -18.35 18.33
N ASN A 90 -2.77 -17.13 18.91
CA ASN A 90 -3.83 -16.52 19.68
C ASN A 90 -4.09 -15.05 19.27
N PRO A 91 -4.56 -14.81 18.02
CA PRO A 91 -4.56 -13.49 17.38
C PRO A 91 -5.43 -12.42 18.04
N ASN A 92 -6.40 -12.81 18.89
CA ASN A 92 -7.35 -11.87 19.50
C ASN A 92 -7.02 -11.48 20.95
N THR A 93 -6.15 -12.22 21.63
CA THR A 93 -5.91 -12.07 23.08
C THR A 93 -4.51 -11.58 23.38
N TYR A 94 -3.50 -12.14 22.69
CA TYR A 94 -2.10 -11.92 23.03
C TYR A 94 -1.63 -10.47 22.82
N TRP A 95 -2.07 -9.82 21.75
CA TRP A 95 -1.72 -8.42 21.49
C TRP A 95 -2.22 -7.46 22.59
N LYS A 96 -3.35 -7.79 23.24
CA LYS A 96 -3.91 -6.95 24.32
C LYS A 96 -3.08 -7.05 25.58
N GLU A 97 -2.67 -8.26 25.94
CA GLU A 97 -1.81 -8.51 27.08
C GLU A 97 -0.46 -7.83 26.87
N LYS A 98 0.11 -7.96 25.67
CA LYS A 98 1.35 -7.28 25.30
C LYS A 98 1.22 -5.75 25.36
N ALA A 99 0.17 -5.19 24.78
CA ALA A 99 -0.06 -3.74 24.81
C ALA A 99 -0.18 -3.21 26.23
N LYS A 100 -0.82 -3.94 27.14
CA LYS A 100 -0.90 -3.58 28.58
C LYS A 100 0.48 -3.62 29.24
N GLU A 101 1.28 -4.65 28.96
CA GLU A 101 2.65 -4.78 29.47
C GLU A 101 3.53 -3.62 28.99
N ASP A 102 3.46 -3.30 27.70
CA ASP A 102 4.26 -2.23 27.09
C ASP A 102 3.84 -0.86 27.64
N ILE A 103 2.54 -0.57 27.76
CA ILE A 103 2.04 0.65 28.41
C ILE A 103 2.55 0.76 29.85
N TYR A 104 2.59 -0.33 30.60
CA TYR A 104 3.10 -0.32 31.97
C TYR A 104 4.59 0.03 32.02
N LYS A 105 5.40 -0.61 31.16
CA LYS A 105 6.83 -0.33 31.03
C LYS A 105 7.11 1.10 30.58
N ASP A 106 6.38 1.58 29.56
CA ASP A 106 6.54 2.93 29.02
C ASP A 106 6.19 4.00 30.07
N LYS A 107 5.13 3.78 30.86
CA LYS A 107 4.79 4.67 31.99
C LYS A 107 5.85 4.66 33.08
N GLN A 108 6.44 3.50 33.38
CA GLN A 108 7.52 3.40 34.35
C GLN A 108 8.77 4.16 33.88
N ASN A 109 9.15 4.00 32.62
CA ASN A 109 10.28 4.69 32.00
C ASN A 109 10.04 6.21 31.94
N LEU A 110 8.82 6.65 31.64
CA LEU A 110 8.46 8.06 31.61
C LEU A 110 8.56 8.74 32.99
N ASN A 111 8.24 8.00 34.06
CA ASN A 111 8.33 8.47 35.44
C ASN A 111 9.73 8.36 36.03
N SER A 112 10.67 7.68 35.35
CA SER A 112 12.05 7.67 35.78
C SER A 112 12.67 9.05 35.55
N ASN A 113 13.31 9.61 36.60
CA ASN A 113 13.94 10.93 36.59
C ASN A 113 15.27 10.94 35.82
N ASP A 114 15.35 10.21 34.71
CA ASP A 114 16.53 10.24 33.86
C ASP A 114 16.57 11.56 33.08
N VAL A 115 17.56 12.40 33.42
CA VAL A 115 17.75 13.76 32.91
C VAL A 115 18.21 13.75 31.44
N SER A 116 18.58 12.58 30.92
CA SER A 116 19.06 12.38 29.54
C SER A 116 17.96 12.35 28.48
N ILE A 117 16.70 12.10 28.86
CA ILE A 117 15.57 12.03 27.92
C ILE A 117 15.05 13.45 27.66
N GLN A 118 15.43 14.00 26.50
CA GLN A 118 15.00 15.34 26.04
C GLN A 118 13.47 15.44 26.01
N SER A 119 12.93 16.65 26.18
CA SER A 119 11.48 16.93 26.22
C SER A 119 10.70 16.26 25.08
N LEU A 120 11.28 16.26 23.88
CA LEU A 120 10.70 15.67 22.67
C LEU A 120 10.53 14.15 22.75
N GLU A 121 11.46 13.44 23.39
CA GLU A 121 11.40 11.98 23.51
C GLU A 121 10.35 11.56 24.55
N LYS A 122 10.22 12.32 25.65
CA LYS A 122 9.11 12.14 26.59
C LYS A 122 7.76 12.38 25.93
N GLU A 123 7.66 13.39 25.06
CA GLU A 123 6.43 13.68 24.31
C GLU A 123 6.06 12.54 23.34
N LYS A 124 7.03 12.02 22.59
CA LYS A 124 6.83 10.83 21.74
C LYS A 124 6.35 9.63 22.54
N MET A 125 6.93 9.40 23.71
CA MET A 125 6.54 8.29 24.58
C MET A 125 5.11 8.45 25.11
N LYS A 126 4.69 9.68 25.46
CA LYS A 126 3.29 9.97 25.83
C LYS A 126 2.31 9.72 24.69
N LEU A 127 2.67 10.14 23.48
CA LEU A 127 1.87 9.88 22.28
C LEU A 127 1.72 8.38 22.04
N ASP A 128 2.81 7.62 22.11
CA ASP A 128 2.78 6.18 21.91
C ASP A 128 1.93 5.44 22.97
N ILE A 129 2.06 5.81 24.25
CA ILE A 129 1.18 5.32 25.33
C ILE A 129 -0.28 5.62 25.01
N SER A 130 -0.59 6.84 24.59
CA SER A 130 -1.96 7.27 24.29
C SER A 130 -2.53 6.52 23.08
N SER A 131 -1.73 6.30 22.04
CA SER A 131 -2.11 5.49 20.88
C SER A 131 -2.38 4.03 21.27
N LYS A 132 -1.50 3.41 22.06
CA LYS A 132 -1.69 2.03 22.55
C LYS A 132 -2.95 1.90 23.42
N GLN A 133 -3.22 2.88 24.28
CA GLN A 133 -4.44 2.92 25.10
C GLN A 133 -5.69 3.04 24.21
N TYR A 134 -5.68 3.95 23.23
CA TYR A 134 -6.79 4.09 22.28
C TYR A 134 -7.10 2.79 21.55
N LEU A 135 -6.07 2.05 21.11
CA LEU A 135 -6.24 0.75 20.45
C LEU A 135 -6.86 -0.30 21.38
N LEU A 136 -6.43 -0.35 22.64
CA LEU A 136 -7.01 -1.24 23.65
C LEU A 136 -8.48 -0.90 23.93
N ASP A 137 -8.78 0.38 24.13
CA ASP A 137 -10.11 0.85 24.51
C ASP A 137 -11.14 0.62 23.39
N ASN A 138 -10.72 0.80 22.13
CA ASN A 138 -11.57 0.57 20.96
C ASN A 138 -11.51 -0.87 20.44
N ASN A 139 -10.78 -1.76 21.11
CA ASN A 139 -10.57 -3.15 20.69
C ASN A 139 -10.03 -3.25 19.24
N ILE A 140 -9.22 -2.28 18.82
CA ILE A 140 -8.61 -2.21 17.50
C ILE A 140 -7.28 -2.92 17.58
N ARG A 141 -7.15 -4.04 16.86
CA ARG A 141 -5.88 -4.76 16.78
C ARG A 141 -4.84 -3.85 16.08
N PRO A 142 -3.69 -3.55 16.70
CA PRO A 142 -2.60 -2.89 16.00
C PRO A 142 -2.25 -3.73 14.78
N SER A 143 -2.04 -3.10 13.62
CA SER A 143 -1.37 -3.80 12.53
C SER A 143 0.03 -4.12 13.05
N SER A 144 0.22 -5.35 13.52
CA SER A 144 1.41 -5.88 14.22
C SER A 144 2.71 -5.21 13.77
N ALA A 145 3.66 -5.01 14.68
CA ALA A 145 5.03 -4.51 14.44
C ALA A 145 5.85 -5.30 13.39
N ILE A 146 5.27 -6.35 12.78
CA ILE A 146 5.81 -7.12 11.65
C ILE A 146 4.93 -6.96 10.38
N LYS A 147 4.18 -5.87 10.25
CA LYS A 147 3.80 -5.27 8.95
C LYS A 147 4.37 -3.84 9.02
N PRO A 148 5.61 -3.70 8.51
CA PRO A 148 5.86 -3.27 7.12
C PRO A 148 6.30 -4.44 6.26
N GLY A 149 5.36 -5.25 5.77
CA GLY A 149 5.69 -6.26 4.75
C GLY A 149 6.17 -5.56 3.48
N SER A 150 6.60 -6.31 2.47
CA SER A 150 6.66 -5.77 1.10
C SER A 150 5.39 -4.97 0.75
N GLY A 151 4.24 -5.28 1.37
CA GLY A 151 2.99 -4.51 1.36
C GLY A 151 3.05 -3.01 1.72
N GLU A 152 3.96 -2.52 2.59
CA GLU A 152 4.05 -1.07 2.90
C GLU A 152 4.91 -0.31 1.89
N LEU A 153 6.04 -0.89 1.47
CA LEU A 153 6.79 -0.36 0.32
C LEU A 153 5.95 -0.45 -0.96
N PHE A 154 5.11 -1.47 -1.06
CA PHE A 154 4.17 -1.67 -2.15
C PHE A 154 2.96 -0.72 -2.07
N SER A 155 2.44 -0.38 -0.89
CA SER A 155 1.38 0.63 -0.77
C SER A 155 1.89 2.00 -1.21
N VAL A 156 3.11 2.37 -0.82
CA VAL A 156 3.78 3.58 -1.34
C VAL A 156 4.03 3.49 -2.85
N TYR A 157 4.42 2.31 -3.36
CA TYR A 157 4.56 2.09 -4.81
C TYR A 157 3.23 2.21 -5.55
N LEU A 158 2.12 1.67 -5.05
CA LEU A 158 0.80 1.82 -5.66
C LEU A 158 0.32 3.26 -5.63
N GLU A 159 0.52 3.97 -4.52
CA GLU A 159 0.15 5.39 -4.44
C GLU A 159 0.92 6.21 -5.47
N VAL A 160 2.25 6.06 -5.55
CA VAL A 160 3.06 6.92 -6.44
C VAL A 160 3.03 6.43 -7.88
N PHE A 161 3.26 5.14 -8.10
CA PHE A 161 3.39 4.54 -9.43
C PHE A 161 2.02 4.27 -10.06
N GLY A 162 1.02 3.90 -9.27
CA GLY A 162 -0.35 3.69 -9.75
C GLY A 162 -0.94 4.99 -10.30
N ILE A 163 -0.83 6.10 -9.57
CA ILE A 163 -1.29 7.41 -10.03
C ILE A 163 -0.58 7.82 -11.33
N PHE A 164 0.73 7.59 -11.42
CA PHE A 164 1.50 7.92 -12.62
C PHE A 164 1.08 7.10 -13.84
N VAL A 165 0.88 5.79 -13.67
CA VAL A 165 0.40 4.91 -14.76
C VAL A 165 -1.01 5.28 -15.19
N ILE A 166 -1.91 5.59 -14.24
CA ILE A 166 -3.27 6.08 -14.53
C ILE A 166 -3.20 7.34 -15.37
N PHE A 167 -2.39 8.31 -14.96
CA PHE A 167 -2.23 9.56 -15.67
C PHE A 167 -1.75 9.34 -17.10
N LEU A 168 -0.72 8.51 -17.29
CA LEU A 168 -0.17 8.21 -18.61
C LEU A 168 -1.20 7.52 -19.53
N VAL A 169 -1.89 6.51 -19.01
CA VAL A 169 -2.94 5.78 -19.75
C VAL A 169 -4.10 6.71 -20.10
N SER A 170 -4.52 7.56 -19.16
CA SER A 170 -5.59 8.54 -19.36
C SER A 170 -5.26 9.55 -20.45
N VAL A 171 -4.03 10.10 -20.45
CA VAL A 171 -3.56 11.04 -21.48
C VAL A 171 -3.52 10.37 -22.85
N ILE A 172 -2.96 9.16 -22.95
CA ILE A 172 -2.87 8.42 -24.21
C ILE A 172 -4.27 8.14 -24.76
N PHE A 173 -5.21 7.69 -23.93
CA PHE A 173 -6.57 7.43 -24.38
C PHE A 173 -7.32 8.68 -24.78
N THR A 174 -7.20 9.75 -24.01
CA THR A 174 -7.84 11.02 -24.37
C THR A 174 -7.30 11.55 -25.70
N ALA A 175 -5.98 11.44 -25.91
CA ALA A 175 -5.35 11.79 -27.18
C ALA A 175 -5.85 10.90 -28.34
N ASP A 176 -6.00 9.59 -28.16
CA ASP A 176 -6.53 8.68 -29.18
C ASP A 176 -8.02 8.92 -29.50
N ILE A 177 -8.82 9.34 -28.51
CA ILE A 177 -10.24 9.68 -28.69
C ILE A 177 -10.36 10.98 -29.50
N VAL A 178 -9.63 12.02 -29.08
CA VAL A 178 -9.68 13.34 -29.72
C VAL A 178 -9.06 13.31 -31.11
N SER A 179 -7.90 12.67 -31.30
CA SER A 179 -7.24 12.57 -32.60
C SER A 179 -8.06 11.79 -33.63
N SER A 180 -8.89 10.83 -33.21
CA SER A 180 -9.73 10.05 -34.12
C SER A 180 -10.78 10.88 -34.88
N GLU A 181 -11.02 12.13 -34.46
CA GLU A 181 -11.88 13.09 -35.17
C GLU A 181 -11.29 13.62 -36.47
N PHE A 182 -9.96 13.75 -36.54
CA PHE A 182 -9.26 14.29 -37.70
C PHE A 182 -8.98 13.22 -38.77
N SER A 183 -9.51 12.01 -38.59
CA SER A 183 -9.39 10.95 -39.58
C SER A 183 -10.26 11.25 -40.82
N PRO A 184 -9.74 11.03 -42.04
CA PRO A 184 -10.44 11.39 -43.29
C PRO A 184 -11.83 10.75 -43.41
N ASP A 185 -11.98 9.51 -42.94
CA ASP A 185 -13.23 8.77 -42.98
C ASP A 185 -14.28 9.37 -42.04
N TYR A 186 -13.84 9.91 -40.89
CA TYR A 186 -14.72 10.52 -39.90
C TYR A 186 -15.17 11.93 -40.32
N ILE A 187 -14.28 12.70 -40.93
CA ILE A 187 -14.60 14.03 -41.49
C ILE A 187 -15.71 13.88 -42.53
N LYS A 188 -15.56 12.94 -43.47
CA LYS A 188 -16.57 12.63 -44.49
C LYS A 188 -17.91 12.20 -43.87
N SER A 189 -17.88 11.31 -42.87
CA SER A 189 -19.11 10.87 -42.20
C SER A 189 -19.81 11.99 -41.44
N THR A 190 -19.04 12.87 -40.78
CA THR A 190 -19.61 13.97 -39.97
C THR A 190 -20.27 15.04 -40.84
N LEU A 191 -19.70 15.32 -42.02
CA LEU A 191 -20.29 16.23 -43.01
C LEU A 191 -21.65 15.77 -43.54
N SER A 192 -21.91 14.46 -43.53
CA SER A 192 -23.16 13.88 -44.04
C SER A 192 -24.30 13.79 -43.01
N ARG A 193 -24.04 14.04 -41.72
CA ARG A 193 -25.03 13.83 -40.65
C ARG A 193 -25.70 15.15 -40.23
N PRO A 194 -27.04 15.18 -40.04
CA PRO A 194 -27.77 16.37 -39.62
C PRO A 194 -27.68 16.57 -38.08
N VAL A 195 -26.47 16.69 -37.55
CA VAL A 195 -26.21 16.90 -36.12
C VAL A 195 -25.19 18.00 -35.92
N SER A 196 -25.42 18.86 -34.93
CA SER A 196 -24.47 19.93 -34.58
C SER A 196 -23.09 19.36 -34.24
N LYS A 197 -22.04 19.94 -34.83
CA LYS A 197 -20.63 19.57 -34.59
C LYS A 197 -20.26 19.68 -33.11
N PHE A 198 -20.81 20.68 -32.42
CA PHE A 198 -20.60 20.85 -30.98
C PHE A 198 -21.11 19.66 -30.16
N ASN A 199 -22.31 19.15 -30.49
CA ASN A 199 -22.89 17.99 -29.79
C ASN A 199 -22.08 16.71 -30.02
N ILE A 200 -21.39 16.59 -31.16
CA ILE A 200 -20.52 15.46 -31.47
C ILE A 200 -19.24 15.54 -30.62
N ILE A 201 -18.56 16.68 -30.62
CA ILE A 201 -17.36 16.93 -29.81
C ILE A 201 -17.66 16.73 -28.33
N LEU A 202 -18.77 17.29 -27.84
CA LEU A 202 -19.21 17.16 -26.45
C LEU A 202 -19.46 15.70 -26.06
N SER A 203 -20.11 14.92 -26.94
CA SER A 203 -20.40 13.51 -26.66
C SER A 203 -19.14 12.67 -26.51
N LYS A 204 -18.08 12.98 -27.27
CA LYS A 204 -16.77 12.33 -27.14
C LYS A 204 -16.02 12.77 -25.90
N GLY A 205 -16.07 14.06 -25.55
CA GLY A 205 -15.48 14.56 -24.30
C GLY A 205 -16.06 13.85 -23.08
N LEU A 206 -17.39 13.69 -23.05
CA LEU A 206 -18.08 12.93 -22.01
C LEU A 206 -17.68 11.44 -22.01
N ALA A 207 -17.56 10.82 -23.20
CA ALA A 207 -17.12 9.43 -23.30
C ALA A 207 -15.65 9.24 -22.83
N ALA A 208 -14.76 10.21 -23.09
CA ALA A 208 -13.40 10.21 -22.59
C ALA A 208 -13.35 10.31 -21.06
N ILE A 209 -14.13 11.24 -20.47
CA ILE A 209 -14.23 11.37 -19.01
C ILE A 209 -14.71 10.06 -18.38
N ILE A 210 -15.78 9.46 -18.92
CA ILE A 210 -16.30 8.17 -18.43
C ILE A 210 -15.25 7.07 -18.54
N SER A 211 -14.48 7.04 -19.63
CA SER A 211 -13.38 6.08 -19.82
C SER A 211 -12.31 6.23 -18.75
N VAL A 212 -11.92 7.45 -18.39
CA VAL A 212 -10.92 7.71 -17.34
C VAL A 212 -11.43 7.26 -15.98
N PHE A 213 -12.69 7.58 -15.65
CA PHE A 213 -13.31 7.08 -14.42
C PHE A 213 -13.31 5.55 -14.34
N LEU A 214 -13.57 4.87 -15.46
CA LEU A 214 -13.53 3.41 -15.54
C LEU A 214 -12.14 2.85 -15.25
N VAL A 215 -11.10 3.45 -15.85
CA VAL A 215 -9.69 3.05 -15.61
C VAL A 215 -9.30 3.25 -14.15
N ILE A 216 -9.72 4.36 -13.53
CA ILE A 216 -9.44 4.63 -12.11
C ILE A 216 -10.10 3.59 -11.20
N ASN A 217 -11.34 3.16 -11.48
CA ASN A 217 -12.05 2.18 -10.65
C ASN A 217 -11.59 0.72 -10.85
N ILE A 218 -10.80 0.43 -11.89
CA ILE A 218 -10.26 -0.92 -12.14
C ILE A 218 -9.02 -1.19 -11.26
N ILE A 219 -8.37 -0.16 -10.75
CA ILE A 219 -7.17 -0.21 -9.91
C ILE A 219 -7.55 -0.20 -8.44
#